data_AF-A0A143XJ04-F1
#
_entry.id   AF-A0A143XJ04-F1
#
_cell.length_a   1.000
_cell.length_b   1.000
_cell.length_c   1.000
_cell.angle_alpha   90.00
_cell.angle_beta   90.00
_cell.angle_gamma   90.00
#
_symmetry.space_group_name_H-M   'P 1'
#
loop_
_entity.id
_entity.type
_entity.pdbx_description
1 polymer ?
#
loop_
_entity_poly.entity_id
_entity_poly.type
_entity_poly.pdbx_seq_one_letter_code
_entity_poly.pdbx_strand_id
1 'polypeptide(L)' 'MNKTGRIIGIVLMLILGITLLYFAFQPPHFLIFMHGNTWRIGSGLIGVFFILAGVMNIFHKEK' A
#
# COMPACT_ATOMS: atom_id res chain seq x y z
N MET A 1 -7.48 -20.25 -8.09
CA MET A 1 -6.34 -19.32 -8.34
C MET A 1 -5.07 -20.04 -7.89
N ASN A 2 -3.99 -20.09 -8.69
CA ASN A 2 -2.78 -20.81 -8.27
C ASN A 2 -2.21 -20.19 -6.98
N LYS A 3 -1.79 -21.04 -6.03
CA LYS A 3 -1.20 -20.61 -4.74
C LYS A 3 -0.09 -19.58 -4.93
N THR A 4 0.72 -19.74 -5.98
CA THR A 4 1.79 -18.80 -6.37
C THR A 4 1.25 -17.42 -6.75
N GLY A 5 0.20 -17.33 -7.56
CA GLY A 5 -0.39 -16.05 -7.98
C GLY A 5 -1.01 -15.28 -6.80
N ARG A 6 -1.55 -16.01 -5.83
CA ARG A 6 -2.07 -15.43 -4.59
C ARG A 6 -0.95 -14.82 -3.73
N ILE A 7 0.16 -15.54 -3.57
CA ILE A 7 1.33 -15.05 -2.84
C ILE A 7 1.94 -13.82 -3.54
N ILE A 8 2.08 -13.87 -4.86
CA ILE A 8 2.59 -12.72 -5.65
C ILE A 8 1.68 -11.50 -5.48
N GLY A 9 0.36 -11.67 -5.52
CA GLY A 9 -0.60 -10.58 -5.30
C GLY A 9 -0.47 -9.96 -3.90
N ILE A 10 -0.31 -10.79 -2.87
CA ILE A 10 -0.07 -10.34 -1.49
C ILE A 10 1.24 -9.54 -1.39
N VAL A 11 2.33 -10.08 -1.94
CA VAL A 11 3.65 -9.43 -1.91
C VAL A 11 3.60 -8.09 -2.63
N LEU A 12 2.95 -8.02 -3.80
CA LEU A 12 2.75 -6.77 -4.54
C LEU A 12 1.94 -5.75 -3.73
N MET A 13 0.84 -6.16 -3.10
CA MET A 13 0.02 -5.27 -2.27
C MET A 13 0.82 -4.71 -1.08
N LEU A 14 1.64 -5.53 -0.43
CA LEU A 14 2.48 -5.10 0.69
C LEU A 14 3.56 -4.10 0.24
N ILE A 15 4.25 -4.39 -0.87
CA ILE A 15 5.28 -3.49 -1.42
C ILE A 15 4.66 -2.13 -1.79
N LEU A 16 3.50 -2.14 -2.46
CA LEU A 16 2.75 -0.92 -2.78
C LEU A 16 2.35 -0.14 -1.54
N GLY A 17 1.82 -0.82 -0.52
CA GLY A 17 1.41 -0.18 0.73
C GLY A 17 2.56 0.49 1.47
N ILE A 18 3.71 -0.19 1.57
CA ILE A 18 4.93 0.36 2.18
C ILE A 18 5.47 1.54 1.37
N THR A 19 5.49 1.44 0.04
CA THR A 19 5.95 2.52 -0.85
C THR A 19 5.08 3.77 -0.72
N LEU A 20 3.75 3.60 -0.65
CA LEU A 20 2.81 4.69 -0.43
C LEU A 20 2.96 5.33 0.96
N LEU A 21 3.17 4.52 2.00
CA LEU A 21 3.49 5.03 3.34
C LEU A 21 4.81 5.80 3.36
N TYR A 22 5.84 5.32 2.66
CA TYR A 22 7.11 6.03 2.54
C TYR A 22 6.91 7.40 1.88
N PHE A 23 6.10 7.48 0.81
CA PHE A 23 5.74 8.76 0.20
C PHE A 23 4.87 9.66 1.11
N ALA A 24 4.12 9.10 2.05
CA ALA A 24 3.36 9.87 3.04
C ALA A 24 4.28 10.61 4.02
N PHE A 25 5.31 9.91 4.52
CA PHE A 25 6.30 10.47 5.44
C PHE A 25 7.30 11.38 4.70
N GLN A 26 7.79 10.91 3.55
CA GLN A 26 8.80 11.58 2.74
C GLN A 26 8.21 11.87 1.34
N PRO A 27 7.37 12.93 1.22
CA PRO A 27 6.80 13.30 -0.06
C PRO A 27 7.91 13.62 -1.06
N PRO A 28 7.84 13.10 -2.30
CA PRO A 28 8.90 13.31 -3.25
C PRO A 28 8.89 14.79 -3.66
N HIS A 29 10.08 15.39 -3.63
CA HIS A 29 10.29 16.80 -3.93
C HIS A 29 9.85 17.23 -5.35
N PHE A 30 9.57 16.29 -6.25
CA PHE A 30 9.05 16.58 -7.60
C PHE A 30 7.53 16.79 -7.65
N LEU A 31 6.78 16.35 -6.62
CA LEU A 31 5.32 16.56 -6.52
C LEU A 31 5.01 17.88 -5.80
N ILE A 32 5.70 18.95 -6.17
CA ILE A 32 5.56 20.29 -5.58
C ILE A 32 4.10 20.79 -5.67
N PHE A 33 3.36 20.37 -6.71
CA PHE A 33 1.96 20.72 -6.92
C PHE A 33 0.98 20.07 -5.90
N MET A 34 1.40 18.96 -5.27
CA MET A 34 0.62 18.24 -4.27
C MET A 34 1.32 18.22 -2.90
N HIS A 35 2.24 19.15 -2.64
CA HIS A 35 2.94 19.31 -1.36
C HIS A 35 2.02 19.80 -0.22
N GLY A 36 0.70 19.62 -0.37
CA GLY A 36 -0.27 19.87 0.68
C GLY A 36 -0.37 18.68 1.63
N ASN A 37 -0.80 18.95 2.86
CA ASN A 37 -1.09 17.95 3.88
C ASN A 37 -2.00 16.81 3.36
N THR A 38 -2.87 17.13 2.40
CA THR A 38 -3.78 16.20 1.71
C THR A 38 -3.07 15.04 1.01
N TRP A 39 -1.90 15.25 0.38
CA TRP A 39 -1.18 14.17 -0.28
C TRP A 39 -0.56 13.20 0.72
N ARG A 40 -0.01 13.73 1.82
CA ARG A 40 0.54 12.92 2.92
C ARG A 40 -0.56 12.09 3.59
N ILE A 41 -1.70 12.71 3.87
CA ILE A 41 -2.84 12.04 4.48
C ILE A 41 -3.42 11.00 3.51
N GLY A 42 -3.62 11.34 2.23
CA GLY A 42 -4.17 10.45 1.22
C GLY A 42 -3.28 9.23 0.95
N SER A 43 -1.98 9.45 0.70
CA SER A 43 -1.02 8.37 0.50
C SER A 43 -0.85 7.49 1.74
N GLY A 44 -0.86 8.08 2.94
CA GLY A 44 -0.85 7.34 4.20
C GLY A 44 -2.09 6.46 4.38
N LEU A 45 -3.28 7.01 4.14
CA LEU A 45 -4.55 6.28 4.28
C LEU A 45 -4.64 5.11 3.28
N ILE A 46 -4.28 5.36 2.02
CA ILE A 46 -4.28 4.35 0.95
C ILE A 46 -3.19 3.30 1.24
N GLY A 47 -2.01 3.71 1.71
CA GLY A 47 -0.92 2.80 2.07
C GLY A 47 -1.31 1.85 3.21
N VAL A 48 -1.91 2.38 4.30
CA VAL A 48 -2.43 1.57 5.40
C VAL A 48 -3.53 0.62 4.92
N PHE A 49 -4.44 1.08 4.06
CA PHE A 49 -5.47 0.24 3.48
C PHE A 49 -4.90 -0.91 2.64
N PHE A 50 -3.86 -0.66 1.85
CA PHE A 50 -3.17 -1.69 1.06
C PHE A 50 -2.47 -2.72 1.93
N ILE A 51 -1.82 -2.29 3.02
CA ILE A 51 -1.22 -3.23 3.99
C ILE A 51 -2.30 -4.06 4.66
N LEU A 52 -3.39 -3.45 5.12
CA LEU A 52 -4.52 -4.17 5.73
C LEU A 52 -5.14 -5.17 4.75
N ALA A 53 -5.35 -4.78 3.50
CA ALA A 53 -5.85 -5.66 2.45
C ALA A 53 -4.89 -6.83 2.20
N GLY A 54 -3.59 -6.57 2.09
CA GLY A 54 -2.55 -7.61 1.95
C GLY A 54 -2.55 -8.60 3.12
N VAL A 55 -2.61 -8.08 4.37
CA VAL A 55 -2.66 -8.89 5.60
C VAL A 55 -3.95 -9.69 5.68
N MET A 56 -5.11 -9.09 5.42
CA MET A 56 -6.38 -9.81 5.38
C MET A 56 -6.35 -10.92 4.32
N ASN A 57 -5.71 -10.68 3.18
CA ASN A 57 -5.61 -11.66 2.10
C ASN A 57 -4.62 -12.81 2.43
N ILE A 58 -3.64 -12.59 3.32
CA ILE A 58 -2.82 -13.65 3.94
C ILE A 58 -3.65 -14.49 4.91
N PHE A 59 -4.44 -13.84 5.77
CA PHE A 59 -5.24 -14.50 6.80
C PHE A 59 -6.53 -15.13 6.29
N HIS A 60 -6.96 -14.79 5.07
CA HIS A 60 -8.11 -15.39 4.43
C HIS A 60 -7.79 -16.85 4.07
N LYS A 61 -7.83 -17.78 5.03
CA LYS A 61 -7.83 -19.21 4.71
C LYS A 61 -8.99 -19.45 3.74
N GLU A 62 -8.66 -19.88 2.52
CA GLU A 62 -9.63 -20.43 1.58
C GLU A 62 -10.40 -21.49 2.35
N LYS A 63 -11.68 -21.21 2.63
CA LYS A 63 -12.63 -22.18 3.15
C LYS A 63 -13.18 -22.98 1.98
#